data_AF-A0A4Q1FSS1-F1
#
_entry.id   AF-A0A4Q1FSS1-F1
#
_cell.length_a   1.000
_cell.length_b   1.000
_cell.length_c   1.000
_cell.angle_alpha   90.00
_cell.angle_beta   90.00
_cell.angle_gamma   90.00
#
_symmetry.space_group_name_H-M   'P 1'
#
loop_
_entity.id
_entity.type
_entity.pdbx_description
1 polymer ?
#
loop_
_entity_poly.entity_id
_entity_poly.type
_entity_poly.pdbx_seq_one_letter_code
_entity_poly.pdbx_strand_id
1 'polypeptide(L)'
;MASDLFSFKTGLSSKYFYHSSNKIPAHLSDLLFCIKFIKQQSLMKKTLFSTAILAANFVFGQMNLEHTYTSDSSHWDVYSDNSTSHYLIGRGNNTFDIYTANHTLYKTLTPNIPNTYLHIPELLKENYSISKRIFNTDDKLEFILTFINNQGGQRLMLIINEDGNIIKQFGNDYHSLYQIFHDAASNQNKFVISKSSGTNTVTEVYALPTSALTTSEIQSQNKNKLSAFPIPTSKLLNIMNPGNGGNNVQVYDVSGKTVLSKNFSPGEKNISIDVESLKAGVYLYTIGDQSSKFIKN
;
A
#
# COMPACT_ATOMS: atom_id res chain seq x y z
N MET A 1 -34.92 -38.53 -55.13
CA MET A 1 -33.80 -38.99 -54.26
C MET A 1 -34.41 -39.20 -52.88
N ALA A 2 -35.02 -40.37 -52.65
CA ALA A 2 -34.38 -41.58 -52.14
C ALA A 2 -34.09 -41.39 -50.63
N SER A 3 -34.97 -41.86 -49.72
CA SER A 3 -35.29 -43.25 -49.32
C SER A 3 -34.63 -43.51 -47.96
N ASP A 4 -35.41 -43.74 -46.91
CA ASP A 4 -35.52 -45.06 -46.24
C ASP A 4 -34.67 -45.06 -44.93
N LEU A 5 -34.96 -45.75 -43.82
CA LEU A 5 -35.98 -46.73 -43.43
C LEU A 5 -35.94 -46.84 -41.87
N PHE A 6 -37.11 -47.06 -41.25
CA PHE A 6 -37.44 -48.03 -40.18
C PHE A 6 -36.53 -48.19 -38.92
N SER A 7 -37.02 -47.93 -37.70
CA SER A 7 -37.92 -48.75 -36.86
C SER A 7 -37.26 -49.99 -36.22
N PHE A 8 -37.32 -50.13 -34.90
CA PHE A 8 -38.04 -51.26 -34.29
C PHE A 8 -38.41 -51.00 -32.83
N LYS A 9 -39.54 -51.59 -32.46
CA LYS A 9 -40.38 -51.39 -31.28
C LYS A 9 -40.27 -52.64 -30.39
N THR A 10 -41.00 -52.60 -29.27
CA THR A 10 -41.41 -53.71 -28.39
C THR A 10 -40.43 -54.03 -27.25
N GLY A 11 -40.85 -54.22 -26.00
CA GLY A 11 -42.19 -54.29 -25.42
C GLY A 11 -42.19 -55.29 -24.26
N LEU A 12 -43.09 -55.07 -23.29
CA LEU A 12 -43.64 -56.07 -22.35
C LEU A 12 -42.65 -56.57 -21.27
N SER A 13 -43.04 -56.98 -20.06
CA SER A 13 -44.32 -57.05 -19.34
C SER A 13 -44.00 -57.59 -17.93
N SER A 14 -44.92 -57.36 -16.98
CA SER A 14 -45.25 -58.20 -15.81
C SER A 14 -44.09 -58.80 -14.99
N LYS A 15 -43.82 -58.32 -13.77
CA LYS A 15 -44.49 -58.74 -12.51
C LYS A 15 -44.73 -60.25 -12.38
N TYR A 16 -44.39 -60.73 -11.18
CA TYR A 16 -44.50 -62.06 -10.58
C TYR A 16 -43.29 -62.98 -10.79
N PHE A 17 -42.52 -63.21 -9.72
CA PHE A 17 -42.44 -64.54 -9.11
C PHE A 17 -41.95 -64.48 -7.66
N TYR A 18 -42.67 -65.23 -6.84
CA TYR A 18 -42.49 -65.80 -5.51
C TYR A 18 -41.19 -65.61 -4.69
N HIS A 19 -41.44 -65.34 -3.41
CA HIS A 19 -40.83 -65.89 -2.20
C HIS A 19 -39.56 -66.76 -2.35
N SER A 20 -38.45 -66.23 -1.84
CA SER A 20 -37.42 -67.05 -1.18
C SER A 20 -36.79 -66.23 -0.06
N SER A 21 -37.06 -66.67 1.16
CA SER A 21 -36.40 -66.23 2.40
C SER A 21 -34.94 -66.67 2.36
N ASN A 22 -34.07 -65.87 1.72
CA ASN A 22 -32.64 -65.95 1.97
C ASN A 22 -32.32 -64.95 3.08
N LYS A 23 -32.30 -65.46 4.32
CA LYS A 23 -31.60 -64.79 5.42
C LYS A 23 -30.18 -64.55 4.94
N ILE A 24 -29.86 -63.29 4.64
CA ILE A 24 -28.48 -62.86 4.47
C ILE A 24 -27.77 -63.23 5.79
N PRO A 25 -26.72 -64.07 5.77
CA PRO A 25 -26.02 -64.42 7.00
C PRO A 25 -25.55 -63.13 7.67
N ALA A 26 -25.67 -63.04 9.00
CA ALA A 26 -25.38 -61.82 9.77
C ALA A 26 -24.00 -61.20 9.42
N HIS A 27 -23.06 -62.05 9.01
CA HIS A 27 -21.73 -61.64 8.55
C HIS A 27 -21.72 -60.82 7.23
N LEU A 28 -22.69 -61.01 6.33
CA LEU A 28 -22.84 -60.21 5.11
C LEU A 28 -23.59 -58.89 5.37
N SER A 29 -24.52 -58.86 6.33
CA SER A 29 -25.22 -57.62 6.72
C SER A 29 -24.26 -56.63 7.39
N ASP A 30 -23.36 -57.13 8.22
CA ASP A 30 -22.33 -56.31 8.89
C ASP A 30 -21.31 -55.76 7.90
N LEU A 31 -20.96 -56.55 6.88
CA LEU A 31 -20.09 -56.11 5.79
C LEU A 31 -20.76 -55.01 4.94
N LEU A 32 -22.06 -55.14 4.64
CA LEU A 32 -22.83 -54.13 3.92
C LEU A 32 -22.97 -52.82 4.72
N PHE A 33 -23.14 -52.93 6.04
CA PHE A 33 -23.20 -51.78 6.95
C PHE A 33 -21.86 -51.05 7.01
N CYS A 34 -20.75 -51.79 7.14
CA CYS A 34 -19.40 -51.23 7.10
C CYS A 34 -19.10 -50.51 5.77
N ILE A 35 -19.47 -51.09 4.63
CA ILE A 35 -19.28 -50.47 3.31
C ILE A 35 -20.11 -49.18 3.16
N LYS A 36 -21.35 -49.17 3.64
CA LYS A 36 -22.20 -47.96 3.65
C LYS A 36 -21.61 -46.87 4.56
N PHE A 37 -21.13 -47.24 5.75
CA PHE A 37 -20.52 -46.31 6.70
C PHE A 37 -19.22 -45.70 6.16
N ILE A 38 -18.37 -46.51 5.52
CA ILE A 38 -17.12 -46.05 4.87
C ILE A 38 -17.42 -45.12 3.68
N LYS A 39 -18.42 -45.45 2.85
CA LYS A 39 -18.86 -44.57 1.76
C LYS A 39 -19.41 -43.24 2.29
N GLN A 40 -20.21 -43.27 3.36
CA GLN A 40 -20.77 -42.07 3.97
C GLN A 40 -19.69 -41.18 4.59
N GLN A 41 -18.69 -41.77 5.26
CA GLN A 41 -17.52 -41.03 5.74
C GLN A 41 -16.69 -40.43 4.61
N SER A 42 -16.51 -41.14 3.49
CA SER A 42 -15.84 -40.59 2.30
C SER A 42 -16.64 -39.43 1.68
N LEU A 43 -17.97 -39.53 1.64
CA LEU A 43 -18.84 -38.47 1.13
C LEU A 43 -18.80 -37.22 2.03
N MET A 44 -18.89 -37.40 3.35
CA MET A 44 -18.80 -36.32 4.34
C MET A 44 -17.44 -35.62 4.34
N LYS A 45 -16.34 -36.38 4.16
CA LYS A 45 -14.99 -35.81 4.01
C LYS A 45 -14.83 -35.00 2.73
N LYS A 46 -15.43 -35.46 1.62
CA LYS A 46 -15.43 -34.73 0.33
C LYS A 46 -16.29 -33.46 0.39
N THR A 47 -17.42 -33.48 1.08
CA THR A 47 -18.25 -32.28 1.28
C THR A 47 -17.56 -31.27 2.18
N LEU A 48 -16.96 -31.69 3.30
CA LEU A 48 -16.21 -30.81 4.20
C LEU A 48 -15.00 -30.14 3.52
N PHE A 49 -14.31 -30.88 2.64
CA PHE A 49 -13.19 -30.34 1.86
C PHE A 49 -13.65 -29.30 0.81
N SER A 50 -14.82 -29.53 0.18
CA SER A 50 -15.40 -28.60 -0.80
C SER A 50 -15.89 -27.30 -0.14
N THR A 51 -16.50 -27.39 1.05
CA THR A 51 -16.94 -26.20 1.81
C THR A 51 -15.74 -25.36 2.31
N ALA A 52 -14.62 -26.00 2.67
CA ALA A 52 -13.40 -25.31 3.07
C ALA A 52 -12.75 -24.52 1.92
N ILE A 53 -12.79 -25.05 0.69
CA ILE A 53 -12.28 -24.36 -0.51
C ILE A 53 -13.15 -23.14 -0.88
N LEU A 54 -14.47 -23.25 -0.76
CA LEU A 54 -15.37 -22.12 -0.99
C LEU A 54 -15.22 -21.03 0.08
N ALA A 55 -15.05 -21.41 1.35
CA ALA A 55 -14.82 -20.46 2.44
C ALA A 55 -13.47 -19.75 2.32
N ALA A 56 -12.41 -20.43 1.86
CA ALA A 56 -11.10 -19.82 1.64
C ALA A 56 -11.14 -18.68 0.62
N ASN A 57 -12.01 -18.75 -0.39
CA ASN A 57 -12.14 -17.70 -1.41
C ASN A 57 -12.79 -16.40 -0.89
N PHE A 58 -13.55 -16.43 0.20
CA PHE A 58 -14.11 -15.23 0.84
C PHE A 58 -13.14 -14.58 1.84
N VAL A 59 -12.04 -15.24 2.18
CA VAL A 59 -11.04 -14.73 3.15
C VAL A 59 -9.88 -13.99 2.44
N PHE A 60 -9.77 -14.09 1.12
CA PHE A 60 -8.86 -13.23 0.36
C PHE A 60 -9.52 -11.85 0.17
N GLY A 61 -8.91 -10.81 0.75
CA GLY A 61 -9.42 -9.45 0.70
C GLY A 61 -9.82 -9.04 -0.71
N GLN A 62 -11.10 -8.76 -0.91
CA GLN A 62 -11.63 -8.29 -2.19
C GLN A 62 -11.32 -6.80 -2.34
N MET A 63 -10.74 -6.43 -3.48
CA MET A 63 -10.58 -5.02 -3.84
C MET A 63 -11.92 -4.48 -4.32
N ASN A 64 -12.46 -3.49 -3.61
CA ASN A 64 -13.63 -2.75 -4.07
C ASN A 64 -13.16 -1.56 -4.91
N LEU A 65 -13.70 -1.42 -6.12
CA LEU A 65 -13.47 -0.23 -6.92
C LEU A 65 -14.27 0.94 -6.30
N GLU A 66 -13.58 1.91 -5.71
CA GLU A 66 -14.22 3.09 -5.12
C GLU A 66 -14.50 4.17 -6.19
N HIS A 67 -13.60 4.36 -7.15
CA HIS A 67 -13.76 5.37 -8.19
C HIS A 67 -12.90 5.09 -9.43
N THR A 68 -13.24 5.73 -10.55
CA THR A 68 -12.43 5.72 -11.79
C THR A 68 -12.28 7.14 -12.29
N TYR A 69 -11.04 7.61 -12.41
CA TYR A 69 -10.73 8.89 -13.02
C TYR A 69 -10.51 8.69 -14.52
N THR A 70 -11.10 9.56 -15.33
CA THR A 70 -10.65 9.74 -16.71
C THR A 70 -9.50 10.75 -16.68
N SER A 71 -8.40 10.48 -17.38
CA SER A 71 -7.34 11.46 -17.62
C SER A 71 -6.87 11.33 -19.06
N ASP A 72 -6.58 12.47 -19.69
CA ASP A 72 -5.97 12.55 -21.02
C ASP A 72 -4.44 12.45 -20.95
N SER A 73 -3.88 12.55 -19.75
CA SER A 73 -2.49 12.26 -19.44
C SER A 73 -2.44 11.12 -18.43
N SER A 74 -1.55 10.14 -18.63
CA SER A 74 -1.42 8.95 -17.77
C SER A 74 -0.79 9.24 -16.40
N HIS A 75 -0.95 10.46 -15.88
CA HIS A 75 -0.33 10.91 -14.64
C HIS A 75 -1.35 10.97 -13.50
N TRP A 76 -0.96 10.41 -12.36
CA TRP A 76 -1.66 10.54 -11.10
C TRP A 76 -0.66 10.47 -9.96
N ASP A 77 -1.00 11.11 -8.84
CA ASP A 77 -0.25 11.00 -7.60
C ASP A 77 -1.18 11.20 -6.39
N VAL A 78 -0.72 10.84 -5.20
CA VAL A 78 -1.52 10.84 -3.98
C VAL A 78 -0.77 11.50 -2.84
N TYR A 79 -1.36 12.55 -2.29
CA TYR A 79 -1.01 13.06 -0.99
C TYR A 79 -1.93 12.44 0.06
N SER A 80 -1.38 12.03 1.19
CA SER A 80 -2.16 11.51 2.31
C SER A 80 -1.42 11.80 3.61
N ASP A 81 -2.15 12.36 4.56
CA ASP A 81 -1.71 12.57 5.93
C ASP A 81 -2.70 11.94 6.92
N ASN A 82 -2.49 12.17 8.22
CA ASN A 82 -3.36 11.60 9.27
C ASN A 82 -4.79 12.15 9.26
N SER A 83 -5.07 13.22 8.51
CA SER A 83 -6.33 13.96 8.52
C SER A 83 -7.05 13.97 7.17
N THR A 84 -6.30 13.93 6.07
CA THR A 84 -6.83 14.13 4.72
C THR A 84 -6.08 13.31 3.69
N SER A 85 -6.71 13.07 2.54
CA SER A 85 -6.07 12.50 1.36
C SER A 85 -6.54 13.25 0.13
N HIS A 86 -5.60 13.46 -0.79
CA HIS A 86 -5.81 14.14 -2.04
C HIS A 86 -5.25 13.32 -3.19
N TYR A 87 -6.02 13.24 -4.27
CA TYR A 87 -5.61 12.59 -5.52
C TYR A 87 -5.33 13.68 -6.55
N LEU A 88 -4.10 13.76 -7.02
CA LEU A 88 -3.72 14.61 -8.14
C LEU A 88 -3.89 13.79 -9.42
N ILE A 89 -4.65 14.30 -10.38
CA ILE A 89 -4.94 13.65 -11.66
C ILE A 89 -4.52 14.60 -12.78
N GLY A 90 -3.61 14.15 -13.64
CA GLY A 90 -3.15 14.92 -14.78
C GLY A 90 -4.27 15.17 -15.79
N ARG A 91 -4.26 16.38 -16.35
CA ARG A 91 -5.13 16.83 -17.43
C ARG A 91 -4.28 17.38 -18.58
N GLY A 92 -4.91 17.65 -19.71
CA GLY A 92 -4.27 18.19 -20.89
C GLY A 92 -3.77 19.59 -20.63
N ASN A 93 -2.89 20.07 -21.51
CA ASN A 93 -2.34 21.43 -21.43
C ASN A 93 -1.66 21.74 -20.07
N ASN A 94 -0.98 20.75 -19.48
CA ASN A 94 -0.26 20.89 -18.21
C ASN A 94 -1.14 21.28 -17.02
N THR A 95 -2.42 20.92 -17.04
CA THR A 95 -3.34 21.16 -15.92
C THR A 95 -3.48 19.90 -15.08
N PHE A 96 -3.89 20.05 -13.82
CA PHE A 96 -4.08 18.93 -12.91
C PHE A 96 -5.32 19.16 -12.05
N ASP A 97 -6.15 18.15 -11.92
CA ASP A 97 -7.27 18.19 -10.97
C ASP A 97 -6.85 17.54 -9.66
N ILE A 98 -7.17 18.21 -8.55
CA ILE A 98 -6.98 17.72 -7.20
C ILE A 98 -8.34 17.28 -6.69
N TYR A 99 -8.47 16.03 -6.28
CA TYR A 99 -9.68 15.47 -5.68
C TYR A 99 -9.47 15.19 -4.20
N THR A 100 -10.56 15.28 -3.42
CA THR A 100 -10.58 14.88 -2.01
C THR A 100 -10.65 13.35 -1.85
N ALA A 101 -10.53 12.86 -0.62
CA ALA A 101 -10.71 11.45 -0.26
C ALA A 101 -12.04 10.86 -0.76
N ASN A 102 -13.11 11.66 -0.81
CA ASN A 102 -14.43 11.25 -1.31
C ASN A 102 -14.61 11.49 -2.82
N HIS A 103 -13.51 11.60 -3.58
CA HIS A 103 -13.49 11.78 -5.03
C HIS A 103 -14.20 13.05 -5.54
N THR A 104 -14.45 14.03 -4.66
CA THR A 104 -15.00 15.34 -5.05
C THR A 104 -13.87 16.26 -5.49
N LEU A 105 -14.05 16.98 -6.61
CA LEU A 105 -13.07 17.96 -7.10
C LEU A 105 -12.84 19.03 -6.04
N TYR A 106 -11.59 19.15 -5.60
CA TYR A 106 -11.13 20.15 -4.64
C TYR A 106 -10.66 21.42 -5.34
N LYS A 107 -9.78 21.28 -6.34
CA LYS A 107 -9.18 22.41 -7.07
C LYS A 107 -8.60 21.93 -8.40
N THR A 108 -8.50 22.82 -9.38
CA THR A 108 -7.72 22.60 -10.61
C THR A 108 -6.47 23.46 -10.57
N LEU A 109 -5.31 22.82 -10.61
CA LEU A 109 -3.99 23.42 -10.63
C LEU A 109 -3.58 23.71 -12.08
N THR A 110 -3.25 24.97 -12.36
CA THR A 110 -2.77 25.43 -13.67
C THR A 110 -1.42 26.14 -13.48
N PRO A 111 -0.29 25.41 -13.54
CA PRO A 111 1.04 26.00 -13.45
C PRO A 111 1.27 27.01 -14.58
N ASN A 112 1.76 28.19 -14.24
CA ASN A 112 2.14 29.20 -15.23
C ASN A 112 3.48 28.84 -15.88
N ILE A 113 3.44 28.03 -16.94
CA ILE A 113 4.63 27.61 -17.69
C ILE A 113 4.53 27.96 -19.17
N PRO A 114 5.67 28.15 -19.88
CA PRO A 114 5.63 28.40 -21.31
C PRO A 114 5.02 27.21 -22.09
N ASN A 115 4.20 27.50 -23.10
CA ASN A 115 3.49 26.48 -23.90
C ASN A 115 4.41 25.50 -24.66
N THR A 116 5.72 25.77 -24.73
CA THR A 116 6.72 24.87 -25.31
C THR A 116 7.04 23.68 -24.40
N TYR A 117 6.65 23.76 -23.13
CA TYR A 117 6.87 22.72 -22.14
C TYR A 117 5.65 21.81 -22.01
N LEU A 118 5.91 20.51 -21.92
CA LEU A 118 4.93 19.48 -21.61
C LEU A 118 5.31 18.82 -20.29
N HIS A 119 4.34 18.63 -19.40
CA HIS A 119 4.57 17.92 -18.15
C HIS A 119 5.01 16.49 -18.43
N ILE A 120 6.04 16.05 -17.73
CA ILE A 120 6.47 14.65 -17.75
C ILE A 120 6.30 14.05 -16.37
N PRO A 121 5.45 13.01 -16.21
CA PRO A 121 5.46 12.24 -14.97
C PRO A 121 6.82 11.59 -14.84
N GLU A 122 7.56 11.91 -13.78
CA GLU A 122 8.81 11.21 -13.49
C GLU A 122 8.49 9.73 -13.22
N LEU A 123 9.11 8.85 -14.01
CA LEU A 123 8.98 7.39 -13.85
C LEU A 123 9.53 6.89 -12.51
N LEU A 124 10.26 7.76 -11.80
CA LEU A 124 10.84 7.52 -10.52
C LEU A 124 9.90 8.14 -9.49
N LYS A 125 9.22 7.29 -8.71
CA LYS A 125 8.42 7.72 -7.57
C LYS A 125 9.36 8.30 -6.51
N GLU A 126 9.66 9.59 -6.65
CA GLU A 126 10.44 10.30 -5.65
C GLU A 126 9.57 10.59 -4.42
N ASN A 127 10.22 10.62 -3.26
CA ASN A 127 9.54 10.99 -2.03
C ASN A 127 9.27 12.50 -2.07
N TYR A 128 8.02 12.91 -1.82
CA TYR A 128 7.56 14.31 -1.74
C TYR A 128 7.25 15.05 -3.04
N SER A 129 6.86 14.34 -4.09
CA SER A 129 6.22 14.97 -5.26
C SER A 129 5.01 15.84 -4.89
N ILE A 130 4.29 15.47 -3.81
CA ILE A 130 3.27 16.30 -3.16
C ILE A 130 3.54 16.36 -1.64
N SER A 131 3.52 17.56 -1.06
CA SER A 131 3.78 17.80 0.36
C SER A 131 2.91 18.91 0.95
N LYS A 132 3.03 19.14 2.28
CA LYS A 132 2.57 20.36 2.95
C LYS A 132 3.64 20.83 3.92
N ARG A 133 3.96 22.12 3.89
CA ARG A 133 4.90 22.76 4.81
C ARG A 133 6.34 22.20 4.70
N ILE A 134 6.77 21.69 3.56
CA ILE A 134 8.18 21.36 3.32
C ILE A 134 8.91 22.58 2.78
N PHE A 135 8.34 23.22 1.76
CA PHE A 135 9.02 24.29 1.01
C PHE A 135 8.63 25.68 1.50
N ASN A 136 7.49 25.81 2.16
CA ASN A 136 7.04 27.01 2.84
C ASN A 136 6.39 26.65 4.20
N THR A 137 5.72 27.62 4.85
CA THR A 137 5.10 27.44 6.17
C THR A 137 3.56 27.46 6.14
N ASP A 138 2.94 27.58 4.97
CA ASP A 138 1.49 27.61 4.84
C ASP A 138 0.90 26.19 4.74
N ASP A 139 -0.40 26.06 4.93
CA ASP A 139 -1.07 24.76 4.97
C ASP A 139 -1.57 24.25 3.61
N LYS A 140 -1.07 24.85 2.53
CA LYS A 140 -1.46 24.50 1.17
C LYS A 140 -0.65 23.31 0.69
N LEU A 141 -1.22 22.54 -0.24
CA LEU A 141 -0.45 21.51 -0.94
C LEU A 141 0.66 22.17 -1.75
N GLU A 142 1.81 21.53 -1.76
CA GLU A 142 3.00 21.88 -2.52
C GLU A 142 3.34 20.74 -3.47
N PHE A 143 3.84 21.08 -4.66
CA PHE A 143 4.08 20.13 -5.75
C PHE A 143 5.47 20.36 -6.32
N ILE A 144 6.21 19.27 -6.54
CA ILE A 144 7.38 19.28 -7.43
C ILE A 144 6.92 18.75 -8.78
N LEU A 145 6.95 19.60 -9.80
CA LEU A 145 6.54 19.27 -11.16
C LEU A 145 7.71 19.42 -12.11
N THR A 146 7.89 18.45 -13.00
CA THR A 146 8.91 18.49 -14.04
C THR A 146 8.27 18.51 -15.42
N PHE A 147 8.75 19.40 -16.27
CA PHE A 147 8.29 19.58 -17.62
C PHE A 147 9.45 19.42 -18.60
N ILE A 148 9.18 18.92 -19.80
CA ILE A 148 10.13 18.79 -20.89
C ILE A 148 9.78 19.75 -22.02
N ASN A 149 10.78 20.41 -22.58
CA ASN A 149 10.59 21.22 -23.76
C ASN A 149 10.48 20.33 -25.01
N ASN A 150 9.38 20.45 -25.74
CA ASN A 150 9.09 19.68 -26.94
C ASN A 150 10.06 19.96 -28.10
N GLN A 151 10.89 21.01 -28.02
CA GLN A 151 11.82 21.42 -29.08
C GLN A 151 13.30 21.09 -28.79
N GLY A 152 13.63 20.51 -27.65
CA GLY A 152 15.04 20.24 -27.31
C GLY A 152 15.31 19.35 -26.11
N GLY A 153 14.27 18.76 -25.48
CA GLY A 153 14.45 17.85 -24.36
C GLY A 153 14.91 18.51 -23.05
N GLN A 154 14.99 19.84 -23.02
CA GLN A 154 15.34 20.63 -21.84
C GLN A 154 14.29 20.44 -20.74
N ARG A 155 14.72 20.42 -19.48
CA ARG A 155 13.82 20.16 -18.34
C ARG A 155 13.57 21.42 -17.53
N LEU A 156 12.32 21.71 -17.23
CA LEU A 156 11.93 22.75 -16.29
C LEU A 156 11.37 22.07 -15.06
N MET A 157 12.01 22.24 -13.91
CA MET A 157 11.46 21.77 -12.64
C MET A 157 10.94 22.96 -11.83
N LEU A 158 9.71 22.84 -11.34
CA LEU A 158 9.06 23.82 -10.51
C LEU A 158 8.66 23.22 -9.16
N ILE A 159 8.82 24.01 -8.12
CA ILE A 159 8.13 23.83 -6.84
C ILE A 159 7.02 24.87 -6.81
N ILE A 160 5.77 24.45 -6.71
CA ILE A 160 4.60 25.33 -6.71
C ILE A 160 3.64 24.95 -5.58
N ASN A 161 2.76 25.86 -5.18
CA ASN A 161 1.63 25.52 -4.31
C ASN A 161 0.34 25.24 -5.11
N GLU A 162 -0.70 24.77 -4.44
CA GLU A 162 -2.00 24.42 -5.05
C GLU A 162 -2.73 25.59 -5.70
N ASP A 163 -2.36 26.82 -5.39
CA ASP A 163 -2.90 28.02 -6.05
C ASP A 163 -2.16 28.35 -7.36
N GLY A 164 -1.15 27.55 -7.73
CA GLY A 164 -0.31 27.76 -8.91
C GLY A 164 0.82 28.79 -8.70
N ASN A 165 1.05 29.26 -7.47
CA ASN A 165 2.15 30.18 -7.19
C ASN A 165 3.49 29.42 -7.20
N ILE A 166 4.48 29.97 -7.88
CA ILE A 166 5.82 29.40 -7.95
C ILE A 166 6.58 29.71 -6.65
N ILE A 167 6.94 28.66 -5.91
CA ILE A 167 7.83 28.72 -4.74
C ILE A 167 9.29 28.76 -5.21
N LYS A 168 9.64 27.90 -6.17
CA LYS A 168 10.99 27.84 -6.75
C LYS A 168 10.93 27.34 -8.19
N GLN A 169 11.74 27.94 -9.06
CA GLN A 169 11.97 27.48 -10.42
C GLN A 169 13.43 27.09 -10.60
N PHE A 170 13.66 25.89 -11.13
CA PHE A 170 14.98 25.40 -11.53
C PHE A 170 15.11 25.47 -13.06
N GLY A 171 16.31 25.79 -13.52
CA GLY A 171 16.59 25.99 -14.95
C GLY A 171 16.71 24.67 -15.74
N ASN A 172 17.09 24.81 -17.01
CA ASN A 172 17.09 23.73 -17.99
C ASN A 172 18.07 22.59 -17.72
N ASP A 173 19.09 22.85 -16.90
CA ASP A 173 20.21 21.94 -16.67
C ASP A 173 19.98 21.00 -15.49
N TYR A 174 18.88 21.15 -14.74
CA TYR A 174 18.62 20.35 -13.56
C TYR A 174 18.09 18.96 -13.92
N HIS A 175 18.53 17.98 -13.14
CA HIS A 175 18.05 16.61 -13.23
C HIS A 175 16.77 16.43 -12.40
N SER A 176 15.94 15.45 -12.79
CA SER A 176 14.73 15.06 -12.05
C SER A 176 15.00 14.47 -10.68
N LEU A 177 16.23 13.99 -10.44
CA LEU A 177 16.60 13.34 -9.18
C LEU A 177 16.89 14.39 -8.11
N TYR A 178 16.12 14.33 -7.02
CA TYR A 178 16.31 15.16 -5.84
C TYR A 178 16.15 14.33 -4.56
N GLN A 179 16.63 14.89 -3.44
CA GLN A 179 16.44 14.30 -2.13
C GLN A 179 16.00 15.38 -1.15
N ILE A 180 15.05 15.02 -0.28
CA ILE A 180 14.66 15.85 0.86
C ILE A 180 14.91 15.06 2.14
N PHE A 181 15.60 15.68 3.08
CA PHE A 181 15.89 15.08 4.37
C PHE A 181 16.02 16.13 5.46
N HIS A 182 15.94 15.69 6.71
CA HIS A 182 16.22 16.51 7.88
C HIS A 182 17.68 16.37 8.29
N ASP A 183 18.44 17.47 8.33
CA ASP A 183 19.79 17.51 8.88
C ASP A 183 19.74 17.82 10.37
N ALA A 184 20.03 16.81 11.19
CA ALA A 184 20.04 16.91 12.64
C ALA A 184 21.14 17.83 13.19
N ALA A 185 22.25 18.04 12.46
CA ALA A 185 23.34 18.89 12.93
C ALA A 185 22.96 20.38 12.84
N SER A 186 22.28 20.79 11.76
CA SER A 186 21.77 22.14 11.59
C SER A 186 20.32 22.32 12.04
N ASN A 187 19.64 21.25 12.43
CA ASN A 187 18.21 21.21 12.75
C ASN A 187 17.34 21.85 11.64
N GLN A 188 17.62 21.50 10.38
CA GLN A 188 16.95 22.08 9.21
C GLN A 188 16.64 21.00 8.19
N ASN A 189 15.49 21.12 7.52
CA ASN A 189 15.22 20.33 6.34
C ASN A 189 16.08 20.84 5.17
N LYS A 190 16.52 19.92 4.32
CA LYS A 190 17.38 20.20 3.17
C LYS A 190 16.79 19.60 1.92
N PHE A 191 16.86 20.35 0.83
CA PHE A 191 16.55 19.91 -0.52
C PHE A 191 17.85 19.83 -1.32
N VAL A 192 18.16 18.65 -1.83
CA VAL A 192 19.38 18.37 -2.59
C VAL A 192 19.00 18.00 -4.01
N ILE A 193 19.60 18.68 -4.97
CA ILE A 193 19.34 18.45 -6.39
C ILE A 193 20.64 18.56 -7.18
N SER A 194 20.74 17.83 -8.29
CA SER A 194 21.88 17.89 -9.17
C SER A 194 21.55 18.54 -10.51
N LYS A 195 22.52 19.21 -11.10
CA LYS A 195 22.43 19.81 -12.43
C LYS A 195 23.69 19.56 -13.26
N SER A 196 23.53 19.59 -14.57
CA SER A 196 24.65 19.60 -15.50
C SER A 196 25.37 20.95 -15.46
N SER A 197 26.70 20.91 -15.50
CA SER A 197 27.55 22.10 -15.66
C SER A 197 28.71 21.75 -16.60
N GLY A 198 28.51 21.99 -17.90
CA GLY A 198 29.41 21.52 -18.94
C GLY A 198 29.48 19.98 -18.95
N THR A 199 30.67 19.42 -18.75
CA THR A 199 30.89 17.97 -18.63
C THR A 199 30.74 17.44 -17.20
N ASN A 200 30.46 18.31 -16.23
CA ASN A 200 30.39 17.96 -14.82
C ASN A 200 28.94 17.88 -14.33
N THR A 201 28.74 17.13 -13.25
CA THR A 201 27.51 17.20 -12.45
C THR A 201 27.81 18.01 -11.20
N VAL A 202 26.98 19.03 -10.93
CA VAL A 202 27.06 19.85 -9.73
C VAL A 202 25.85 19.54 -8.86
N THR A 203 26.08 19.29 -7.58
CA THR A 203 25.03 19.11 -6.59
C THR A 203 24.87 20.37 -5.77
N GLU A 204 23.62 20.84 -5.67
CA GLU A 204 23.24 21.98 -4.85
C GLU A 204 22.43 21.51 -3.65
N VAL A 205 22.67 22.14 -2.50
CA VAL A 205 21.99 21.85 -1.23
C VAL A 205 21.32 23.12 -0.75
N TYR A 206 20.00 23.10 -0.68
CA TYR A 206 19.17 24.19 -0.22
C TYR A 206 18.71 23.92 1.20
N ALA A 207 18.88 24.89 2.10
CA ALA A 207 18.18 24.90 3.37
C ALA A 207 16.71 25.26 3.12
N LEU A 208 15.80 24.48 3.69
CA LEU A 208 14.36 24.73 3.63
C LEU A 208 13.92 25.53 4.86
N PRO A 209 12.82 26.30 4.77
CA PRO A 209 12.37 27.16 5.87
C PRO A 209 11.82 26.37 7.07
N THR A 210 11.66 25.06 6.93
CA THR A 210 11.11 24.19 7.98
C THR A 210 12.18 23.32 8.62
N SER A 211 12.02 23.05 9.91
CA SER A 211 12.96 22.29 10.74
C SER A 211 12.43 20.92 11.15
N ALA A 212 11.23 20.55 10.74
CA ALA A 212 10.67 19.22 10.97
C ALA A 212 10.00 18.78 9.68
N LEU A 213 10.32 17.59 9.19
CA LEU A 213 9.45 16.90 8.23
C LEU A 213 8.19 16.52 9.02
N THR A 214 7.00 16.79 8.46
CA THR A 214 5.77 16.44 9.19
C THR A 214 5.72 14.92 9.42
N THR A 215 4.98 14.48 10.44
CA THR A 215 4.86 13.05 10.76
C THR A 215 4.39 12.21 9.57
N SER A 216 3.56 12.79 8.70
CA SER A 216 3.03 12.13 7.50
C SER A 216 4.06 12.03 6.37
N GLU A 217 5.03 12.94 6.33
CA GLU A 217 6.12 12.93 5.38
C GLU A 217 7.24 11.94 5.75
N ILE A 218 7.49 11.75 7.04
CA ILE A 218 8.34 10.66 7.52
C ILE A 218 7.67 9.30 7.23
N GLN A 219 6.34 9.22 7.30
CA GLN A 219 5.58 8.01 6.95
C GLN A 219 5.59 7.70 5.45
N SER A 220 5.57 8.71 4.57
CA SER A 220 5.60 8.50 3.11
C SER A 220 6.96 7.97 2.63
N GLN A 221 8.07 8.42 3.22
CA GLN A 221 9.43 7.89 2.99
C GLN A 221 9.64 6.47 3.55
N ASN A 222 8.88 6.11 4.58
CA ASN A 222 9.03 4.86 5.32
C ASN A 222 7.80 3.94 5.19
N LYS A 223 7.05 4.01 4.07
CA LYS A 223 5.86 3.18 3.83
C LYS A 223 6.07 1.68 4.10
N ASN A 224 7.32 1.21 4.04
CA ASN A 224 7.71 -0.16 4.29
C ASN A 224 8.64 -0.36 5.50
N LYS A 225 8.78 0.59 6.43
CA LYS A 225 9.65 0.46 7.62
C LYS A 225 8.88 0.68 8.91
N LEU A 226 9.30 -0.01 9.96
CA LEU A 226 8.82 0.23 11.32
C LEU A 226 9.16 1.64 11.77
N SER A 227 8.16 2.36 12.26
CA SER A 227 8.34 3.65 12.93
C SER A 227 7.59 3.65 14.26
N ALA A 228 8.03 4.47 15.21
CA ALA A 228 7.38 4.58 16.50
C ALA A 228 7.37 6.03 17.00
N PHE A 229 6.36 6.38 17.79
CA PHE A 229 6.16 7.70 18.33
C PHE A 229 5.42 7.67 19.69
N PRO A 230 5.65 8.67 20.56
CA PRO A 230 6.71 9.68 20.44
C PRO A 230 8.10 9.07 20.67
N ILE A 231 9.14 9.71 20.13
CA ILE A 231 10.53 9.42 20.48
C ILE A 231 11.17 10.77 20.84
N PRO A 232 11.63 10.97 22.09
CA PRO A 232 11.56 10.04 23.23
C PRO A 232 10.13 9.80 23.77
N THR A 233 9.91 8.70 24.50
CA THR A 233 8.64 8.40 25.22
C THR A 233 8.90 8.12 26.69
N SER A 234 7.87 8.26 27.54
CA SER A 234 7.91 7.96 28.98
C SER A 234 6.92 6.88 29.43
N LYS A 235 5.86 6.62 28.66
CA LYS A 235 4.77 5.72 29.06
C LYS A 235 4.27 4.87 27.91
N LEU A 236 3.70 5.50 26.87
CA LEU A 236 3.15 4.77 25.73
C LEU A 236 4.02 4.99 24.49
N LEU A 237 4.42 3.90 23.86
CA LEU A 237 5.07 3.88 22.56
C LEU A 237 4.08 3.36 21.52
N ASN A 238 3.71 4.19 20.55
CA ASN A 238 2.86 3.80 19.43
C ASN A 238 3.75 3.45 18.24
N ILE A 239 3.59 2.25 17.69
CA ILE A 239 4.39 1.70 16.61
C ILE A 239 3.50 1.57 15.37
N MET A 240 3.99 2.09 14.24
CA MET A 240 3.39 1.82 12.94
C MET A 240 4.04 0.59 12.33
N ASN A 241 3.23 -0.44 12.11
CA ASN A 241 3.60 -1.64 11.41
C ASN A 241 3.18 -1.53 9.93
N PRO A 242 4.12 -1.60 8.98
CA PRO A 242 3.80 -1.54 7.55
C PRO A 242 3.06 -2.80 7.04
N GLY A 243 2.79 -3.79 7.91
CA GLY A 243 2.08 -5.00 7.55
C GLY A 243 3.01 -6.11 7.06
N ASN A 244 4.09 -6.34 7.79
CA ASN A 244 5.15 -7.30 7.41
C ASN A 244 4.88 -8.76 7.84
N GLY A 245 3.64 -9.09 8.18
CA GLY A 245 3.25 -10.45 8.60
C GLY A 245 3.61 -10.81 10.06
N GLY A 246 4.33 -9.96 10.79
CA GLY A 246 4.56 -10.13 12.23
C GLY A 246 3.32 -9.77 13.06
N ASN A 247 3.12 -10.50 14.16
CA ASN A 247 2.03 -10.31 15.13
C ASN A 247 2.53 -10.17 16.58
N ASN A 248 3.83 -9.92 16.74
CA ASN A 248 4.47 -9.73 18.03
C ASN A 248 5.52 -8.62 17.92
N VAL A 249 5.48 -7.68 18.86
CA VAL A 249 6.57 -6.72 19.09
C VAL A 249 7.48 -7.25 20.18
N GLN A 250 8.78 -7.34 19.90
CA GLN A 250 9.80 -7.63 20.89
C GLN A 250 10.69 -6.41 21.07
N VAL A 251 10.95 -6.04 22.33
CA VAL A 251 11.80 -4.91 22.69
C VAL A 251 13.03 -5.44 23.42
N TYR A 252 14.21 -4.94 23.04
CA TYR A 252 15.50 -5.33 23.53
C TYR A 252 16.24 -4.13 24.12
N ASP A 253 16.97 -4.37 25.20
CA ASP A 253 17.96 -3.41 25.68
C ASP A 253 19.24 -3.43 24.82
N VAL A 254 20.20 -2.55 25.13
CA VAL A 254 21.48 -2.45 24.40
C VAL A 254 22.37 -3.68 24.51
N SER A 255 22.10 -4.60 25.45
CA SER A 255 22.80 -5.87 25.56
C SER A 255 22.19 -6.96 24.66
N GLY A 256 21.07 -6.66 23.98
CA GLY A 256 20.32 -7.61 23.18
C GLY A 256 19.34 -8.47 24.00
N LYS A 257 19.16 -8.19 25.29
CA LYS A 257 18.20 -8.91 26.13
C LYS A 257 16.79 -8.41 25.88
N THR A 258 15.85 -9.31 25.64
CA THR A 258 14.43 -8.98 25.56
C THR A 258 13.92 -8.48 26.91
N VAL A 259 13.41 -7.25 26.92
CA VAL A 259 12.88 -6.59 28.13
C VAL A 259 11.37 -6.44 28.10
N LEU A 260 10.74 -6.50 26.92
CA LEU A 260 9.30 -6.44 26.77
C LEU A 260 8.87 -7.19 25.50
N SER A 261 7.71 -7.83 25.56
CA SER A 261 7.07 -8.41 24.37
C SER A 261 5.56 -8.21 24.44
N LYS A 262 4.95 -7.89 23.29
CA LYS A 262 3.50 -7.71 23.17
C LYS A 262 3.00 -8.33 21.86
N ASN A 263 2.09 -9.30 21.98
CA ASN A 263 1.34 -9.83 20.85
C ASN A 263 0.22 -8.85 20.45
N PHE A 264 -0.10 -8.83 19.16
CA PHE A 264 -1.16 -8.01 18.58
C PHE A 264 -1.84 -8.75 17.42
N SER A 265 -2.94 -8.21 16.90
CA SER A 265 -3.73 -8.93 15.89
C SER A 265 -3.01 -8.95 14.53
N PRO A 266 -3.08 -10.06 13.77
CA PRO A 266 -2.52 -10.08 12.41
C PRO A 266 -3.07 -8.93 11.55
N GLY A 267 -2.18 -8.18 10.91
CA GLY A 267 -2.54 -7.04 10.05
C GLY A 267 -2.79 -5.72 10.81
N GLU A 268 -2.67 -5.69 12.13
CA GLU A 268 -2.77 -4.46 12.92
C GLU A 268 -1.63 -3.49 12.55
N LYS A 269 -2.00 -2.30 12.07
CA LYS A 269 -1.05 -1.28 11.58
C LYS A 269 -0.55 -0.35 12.67
N ASN A 270 -1.29 -0.21 13.77
CA ASN A 270 -0.95 0.70 14.87
C ASN A 270 -0.92 -0.11 16.17
N ILE A 271 0.25 -0.32 16.75
CA ILE A 271 0.42 -1.05 18.00
C ILE A 271 0.83 -0.08 19.10
N SER A 272 0.07 -0.04 20.20
CA SER A 272 0.47 0.74 21.38
C SER A 272 1.10 -0.17 22.44
N ILE A 273 2.23 0.23 23.01
CA ILE A 273 2.96 -0.53 24.02
C ILE A 273 3.23 0.34 25.24
N ASP A 274 2.95 -0.20 26.42
CA ASP A 274 3.33 0.43 27.68
C ASP A 274 4.81 0.14 27.98
N VAL A 275 5.61 1.20 28.04
CA VAL A 275 7.05 1.20 28.31
C VAL A 275 7.37 1.92 29.62
N GLU A 276 6.38 2.27 30.45
CA GLU A 276 6.56 3.04 31.68
C GLU A 276 7.54 2.39 32.65
N SER A 277 7.55 1.05 32.70
CA SER A 277 8.43 0.26 33.56
C SER A 277 9.89 0.19 33.07
N LEU A 278 10.17 0.62 31.84
CA LEU A 278 11.52 0.64 31.29
C LEU A 278 12.32 1.80 31.88
N LYS A 279 13.60 1.55 32.18
CA LYS A 279 14.55 2.57 32.59
C LYS A 279 14.84 3.54 31.45
N ALA A 280 15.29 4.74 31.77
CA ALA A 280 15.76 5.69 30.77
C ALA A 280 16.91 5.07 29.95
N GLY A 281 16.86 5.19 28.62
CA GLY A 281 17.85 4.57 27.74
C GLY A 281 17.40 4.36 26.30
N VAL A 282 18.29 3.76 25.51
CA VAL A 282 18.02 3.39 24.11
C VAL A 282 17.58 1.93 24.05
N TYR A 283 16.54 1.67 23.28
CA TYR A 283 15.97 0.35 23.08
C TYR A 283 15.82 0.04 21.58
N LEU A 284 16.01 -1.23 21.24
CA LEU A 284 15.71 -1.77 19.91
C LEU A 284 14.37 -2.48 19.98
N TYR A 285 13.58 -2.43 18.92
CA TYR A 285 12.37 -3.22 18.82
C TYR A 285 12.23 -3.88 17.45
N THR A 286 11.60 -5.05 17.42
CA THR A 286 11.40 -5.85 16.21
C THR A 286 9.96 -6.28 16.05
N ILE A 287 9.50 -6.36 14.80
CA ILE A 287 8.25 -7.01 14.39
C ILE A 287 8.57 -7.82 13.13
N GLY A 288 8.40 -9.14 13.18
CA GLY A 288 8.86 -10.01 12.10
C GLY A 288 10.36 -9.81 11.82
N ASP A 289 10.72 -9.65 10.55
CA ASP A 289 12.11 -9.43 10.11
C ASP A 289 12.57 -7.97 10.17
N GLN A 290 11.72 -7.05 10.63
CA GLN A 290 12.04 -5.63 10.70
C GLN A 290 12.44 -5.21 12.11
N SER A 291 13.38 -4.27 12.18
CA SER A 291 13.87 -3.68 13.42
C SER A 291 13.91 -2.15 13.34
N SER A 292 13.79 -1.50 14.49
CA SER A 292 13.98 -0.06 14.66
C SER A 292 14.34 0.25 16.12
N LYS A 293 14.48 1.53 16.48
CA LYS A 293 14.90 1.97 17.82
C LYS A 293 14.02 3.08 18.39
N PHE A 294 13.95 3.17 19.72
CA PHE A 294 13.35 4.30 20.42
C PHE A 294 14.19 4.70 21.65
N ILE A 295 13.88 5.88 22.20
CA ILE A 295 14.52 6.44 23.39
C ILE A 295 13.46 6.54 24.49
N LYS A 296 13.76 6.00 25.67
CA LYS A 296 12.97 6.11 26.90
C LYS A 296 13.56 7.21 27.79
N ASN A 297 12.72 8.14 28.23
CA ASN A 297 13.05 9.13 29.27
C ASN A 297 12.87 8.55 30.67
#